data_AF-A0A523RTJ0-F1
#
_entry.id   AF-A0A523RTJ0-F1
#
_cell.length_a   1.000
_cell.length_b   1.000
_cell.length_c   1.000
_cell.angle_alpha   90.00
_cell.angle_beta   90.00
_cell.angle_gamma   90.00
#
_symmetry.space_group_name_H-M   'P 1'
#
loop_
_entity.id
_entity.type
_entity.pdbx_description
1 polymer ?
#
loop_
_entity_poly.entity_id
_entity_poly.type
_entity_poly.pdbx_seq_one_letter_code
_entity_poly.pdbx_strand_id
1 'polypeptide(L)'
;MADHVLVKQHFPVIPIKDLHVRPETTVRLVDISCDSDGEIAQFYRRSTEEIWFTVDNRQLTIPGGKMGQGIPVGILENLPGSCFVLALAGAYQDTIEMDHNLLGDLPDVELILKEDNSWALSWVTGAESIENLLKEVGYADIDVDYDPYMN
;
A
#
# COMPACT_ATOMS: atom_id res chain seq x y z
N MET A 1 4.65 5.75 -1.80
CA MET A 1 5.17 6.00 -0.42
C MET A 1 6.63 6.42 -0.47
N ALA A 2 6.90 7.72 -0.52
CA ALA A 2 8.23 8.24 -0.82
C ALA A 2 9.27 7.91 0.28
N ASP A 3 8.92 8.10 1.57
CA ASP A 3 9.88 7.91 2.67
C ASP A 3 10.34 6.46 2.83
N HIS A 4 9.51 5.51 2.40
CA HIS A 4 9.89 4.10 2.40
C HIS A 4 11.10 3.87 1.49
N VAL A 5 11.07 4.43 0.29
CA VAL A 5 12.13 4.29 -0.71
C VAL A 5 13.35 5.13 -0.31
N LEU A 6 13.13 6.41 0.03
CA LEU A 6 14.16 7.42 0.25
C LEU A 6 14.94 7.25 1.56
N VAL A 7 14.25 7.00 2.68
CA VAL A 7 14.85 6.99 4.03
C VAL A 7 14.60 5.70 4.80
N LYS A 8 14.10 4.66 4.12
CA LYS A 8 13.77 3.35 4.71
C LYS A 8 12.81 3.47 5.90
N GLN A 9 11.89 4.44 5.83
CA GLN A 9 10.82 4.57 6.82
C GLN A 9 9.95 3.31 6.80
N HIS A 10 9.64 2.82 7.99
CA HIS A 10 8.77 1.66 8.17
C HIS A 10 7.32 2.11 8.36
N PHE A 11 6.43 1.53 7.56
CA PHE A 11 4.98 1.69 7.70
C PHE A 11 4.34 0.39 8.15
N PRO A 12 3.47 0.39 9.18
CA PRO A 12 2.71 -0.80 9.52
C PRO A 12 1.79 -1.21 8.36
N VAL A 13 1.92 -2.45 7.90
CA VAL A 13 1.08 -3.03 6.84
C VAL A 13 0.16 -4.10 7.41
N ILE A 14 -1.15 -3.96 7.22
CA ILE A 14 -2.16 -4.80 7.87
C ILE A 14 -3.13 -5.36 6.83
N PRO A 15 -3.32 -6.69 6.71
CA PRO A 15 -4.40 -7.24 5.88
C PRO A 15 -5.77 -6.92 6.51
N ILE A 16 -6.78 -6.59 5.70
CA ILE A 16 -8.12 -6.24 6.23
C ILE A 16 -9.02 -7.45 6.49
N LYS A 17 -8.63 -8.63 6.04
CA LYS A 17 -9.37 -9.90 6.21
C LYS A 17 -8.61 -10.85 7.13
N ASP A 18 -9.34 -11.79 7.71
CA ASP A 18 -8.78 -12.95 8.39
C ASP A 18 -7.84 -12.62 9.56
N LEU A 19 -8.01 -11.44 10.19
CA LEU A 19 -7.20 -10.99 11.32
C LEU A 19 -7.36 -11.84 12.60
N HIS A 20 -8.42 -12.66 12.65
CA HIS A 20 -8.76 -13.50 13.80
C HIS A 20 -8.23 -14.94 13.68
N VAL A 21 -7.72 -15.33 12.50
CA VAL A 21 -7.18 -16.67 12.28
C VAL A 21 -5.66 -16.68 12.40
N ARG A 22 -5.10 -17.86 12.65
CA ARG A 22 -3.65 -18.06 12.58
C ARG A 22 -3.18 -17.88 11.13
N PRO A 23 -2.18 -17.02 10.84
CA PRO A 23 -1.66 -16.81 9.50
C PRO A 23 -1.18 -18.11 8.83
N GLU A 24 -1.58 -18.36 7.58
CA GLU A 24 -1.10 -19.53 6.81
C GLU A 24 0.35 -19.36 6.39
N THR A 25 0.69 -18.15 5.94
CA THR A 25 2.00 -17.82 5.39
C THR A 25 2.35 -16.34 5.56
N THR A 26 3.43 -15.90 4.93
CA THR A 26 3.82 -14.50 4.83
C THR A 26 4.01 -14.09 3.38
N VAL A 27 3.60 -12.89 3.02
CA VAL A 27 3.70 -12.34 1.65
C VAL A 27 4.61 -11.11 1.61
N ARG A 28 4.98 -10.69 0.41
CA ARG A 28 5.64 -9.41 0.14
C ARG A 28 4.70 -8.61 -0.76
N LEU A 29 4.61 -7.30 -0.53
CA LEU A 29 3.86 -6.42 -1.43
C LEU A 29 4.84 -5.80 -2.40
N VAL A 30 4.52 -5.89 -3.68
CA VAL A 30 5.21 -5.17 -4.75
C VAL A 30 4.19 -4.29 -5.43
N ASP A 31 4.57 -3.06 -5.74
CA ASP A 31 3.74 -2.19 -6.56
C ASP A 31 3.81 -2.61 -8.05
N ILE A 32 3.06 -1.90 -8.88
CA ILE A 32 2.97 -2.15 -10.32
C ILE A 32 4.02 -1.38 -11.13
N SER A 33 4.93 -0.66 -10.45
CA SER A 33 5.99 0.05 -11.13
C SER A 33 6.94 -0.93 -11.81
N CYS A 34 7.76 -0.42 -12.72
CA CYS A 34 8.81 -1.20 -13.37
C CYS A 34 10.11 -1.22 -12.57
N ASP A 35 10.14 -0.53 -11.42
CA ASP A 35 11.30 -0.46 -10.54
C ASP A 35 11.25 -1.56 -9.48
N SER A 36 12.39 -2.21 -9.26
CA SER A 36 12.56 -3.19 -8.19
C SER A 36 12.48 -2.59 -6.77
N ASP A 37 12.65 -1.28 -6.62
CA ASP A 37 12.57 -0.60 -5.33
C ASP A 37 11.13 -0.48 -4.79
N GLY A 38 10.11 -0.70 -5.64
CA GLY A 38 8.68 -0.69 -5.32
C GLY A 38 8.21 -1.89 -4.49
N GLU A 39 8.91 -2.22 -3.41
CA GLU A 39 8.65 -3.41 -2.61
C GLU A 39 8.60 -3.15 -1.10
N ILE A 40 7.54 -3.64 -0.46
CA ILE A 40 7.42 -3.72 1.00
C ILE A 40 7.43 -5.19 1.44
N ALA A 41 8.58 -5.60 1.99
CA ALA A 41 8.82 -6.96 2.45
C ALA A 41 9.13 -7.08 3.95
N GLN A 42 9.49 -5.97 4.60
CA GLN A 42 9.90 -5.98 6.00
C GLN A 42 8.71 -5.68 6.92
N PHE A 43 8.53 -6.50 7.95
CA PHE A 43 7.45 -6.33 8.93
C PHE A 43 7.97 -6.54 10.36
N TYR A 44 7.53 -5.71 11.30
CA TYR A 44 7.94 -5.82 12.70
C TYR A 44 7.34 -7.08 13.35
N ARG A 45 8.20 -7.94 13.90
CA ARG A 45 7.82 -9.15 14.63
C ARG A 45 7.84 -8.86 16.12
N ARG A 46 6.68 -9.01 16.77
CA ARG A 46 6.52 -8.71 18.21
C ARG A 46 7.34 -9.67 19.08
N SER A 47 7.82 -9.18 20.22
CA SER A 47 8.38 -10.02 21.27
C SER A 47 7.28 -10.70 22.10
N THR A 48 7.40 -12.01 22.27
CA THR A 48 6.51 -12.84 23.09
C THR A 48 7.34 -13.87 23.86
N GLU A 49 6.77 -14.42 24.94
CA GLU A 49 7.41 -15.49 25.73
C GLU A 49 7.53 -16.79 24.92
N GLU A 50 6.46 -17.14 24.21
CA GLU A 50 6.43 -18.27 23.30
C GLU A 50 6.57 -17.81 21.84
N ILE A 51 7.40 -18.51 21.06
CA ILE A 51 7.59 -18.19 19.65
C ILE A 51 6.40 -18.73 18.85
N TRP A 52 5.71 -17.86 18.14
CA TRP A 52 4.59 -18.21 17.28
C TRP A 52 5.05 -18.38 15.84
N PHE A 53 4.34 -19.24 15.12
CA PHE A 53 4.62 -19.57 13.73
C PHE A 53 3.35 -19.52 12.89
N THR A 54 3.48 -19.26 11.59
CA THR A 54 2.43 -19.52 10.61
C THR A 54 2.15 -21.02 10.50
N VAL A 55 1.11 -21.39 9.75
CA VAL A 55 0.82 -22.80 9.44
C VAL A 55 1.99 -23.45 8.71
N ASP A 56 2.63 -22.73 7.80
CA ASP A 56 3.80 -23.20 7.04
C ASP A 56 5.16 -22.96 7.73
N ASN A 57 5.15 -22.82 9.06
CA ASN A 57 6.34 -22.75 9.93
C ASN A 57 7.26 -21.52 9.73
N ARG A 58 6.72 -20.38 9.27
CA ARG A 58 7.42 -19.09 9.31
C ARG A 58 7.21 -18.40 10.66
N GLN A 59 8.26 -17.80 11.21
CA GLN A 59 8.19 -17.13 12.52
C GLN A 59 7.34 -15.86 12.48
N LEU A 60 6.39 -15.75 13.42
CA LEU A 60 5.52 -14.59 13.62
C LEU A 60 5.99 -13.68 14.74
N THR A 61 6.63 -14.25 15.76
CA THR A 61 7.17 -13.53 16.91
C THR A 61 8.60 -13.97 17.17
N ILE A 62 9.35 -13.14 17.86
CA ILE A 62 10.77 -13.38 18.13
C ILE A 62 11.19 -12.74 19.44
N PRO A 63 12.07 -13.38 20.23
CA PRO A 63 12.61 -12.76 21.43
C PRO A 63 13.28 -11.42 21.12
N GLY A 64 12.94 -10.38 21.88
CA GLY A 64 13.52 -9.03 21.76
C GLY A 64 12.85 -8.13 20.73
N GLY A 65 11.98 -8.67 19.85
CA GLY A 65 11.22 -7.90 18.87
C GLY A 65 12.10 -7.21 17.81
N LYS A 66 11.96 -7.60 16.55
CA LYS A 66 12.85 -7.10 15.48
C LYS A 66 12.13 -7.10 14.13
N MET A 67 12.69 -6.39 13.17
CA MET A 67 12.22 -6.48 11.78
C MET A 67 12.45 -7.89 11.24
N GLY A 68 11.39 -8.49 10.71
CA GLY A 68 11.41 -9.77 10.01
C GLY A 68 10.99 -9.60 8.55
N GLN A 69 11.13 -10.67 7.77
CA GLN A 69 10.68 -10.70 6.38
C GLN A 69 9.25 -11.27 6.30
N GLY A 70 8.47 -10.72 5.38
CA GLY A 70 7.13 -11.14 5.03
C GLY A 70 6.03 -10.61 5.95
N ILE A 71 4.98 -10.08 5.35
CA ILE A 71 3.75 -9.65 6.01
C ILE A 71 2.89 -10.89 6.27
N PRO A 72 2.53 -11.20 7.52
CA PRO A 72 1.69 -12.35 7.81
C PRO A 72 0.27 -12.16 7.24
N VAL A 73 -0.25 -13.20 6.58
CA VAL A 73 -1.62 -13.20 6.03
C VAL A 73 -2.38 -14.42 6.54
N GLY A 74 -3.69 -14.26 6.74
CA GLY A 74 -4.61 -15.30 7.17
C GLY A 74 -4.74 -16.42 6.14
N ILE A 75 -5.89 -16.54 5.49
CA ILE A 75 -6.16 -17.57 4.49
C ILE A 75 -5.67 -17.07 3.12
N LEU A 76 -4.73 -17.77 2.49
CA LEU A 76 -4.11 -17.35 1.23
C LEU A 76 -5.12 -17.31 0.07
N GLU A 77 -6.07 -18.24 0.05
CA GLU A 77 -7.13 -18.31 -0.98
C GLU A 77 -8.07 -17.09 -0.93
N ASN A 78 -8.18 -16.42 0.22
CA ASN A 78 -9.01 -15.22 0.39
C ASN A 78 -8.28 -13.92 0.02
N LEU A 79 -6.98 -14.00 -0.31
CA LEU A 79 -6.16 -12.84 -0.59
C LEU A 79 -6.53 -12.14 -1.91
N PRO A 80 -6.84 -12.84 -3.02
CA PRO A 80 -7.36 -12.19 -4.23
C PRO A 80 -8.63 -11.41 -3.93
N GLY A 81 -8.68 -10.13 -4.33
CA GLY A 81 -9.80 -9.23 -4.02
C GLY A 81 -9.90 -8.83 -2.54
N SER A 82 -8.83 -9.00 -1.76
CA SER A 82 -8.64 -8.36 -0.46
C SER A 82 -7.76 -7.12 -0.61
N CYS A 83 -7.63 -6.35 0.47
CA CYS A 83 -6.78 -5.17 0.52
C CYS A 83 -5.84 -5.23 1.74
N PHE A 84 -4.83 -4.36 1.69
CA PHE A 84 -3.96 -4.06 2.81
C PHE A 84 -4.12 -2.60 3.18
N VAL A 85 -3.98 -2.31 4.47
CA VAL A 85 -3.89 -0.95 4.99
C VAL A 85 -2.42 -0.66 5.27
N LEU A 86 -1.91 0.40 4.65
CA LEU A 86 -0.62 0.98 4.98
C LEU A 86 -0.90 2.14 5.94
N ALA A 87 -0.64 1.91 7.23
CA ALA A 87 -0.98 2.87 8.28
C ALA A 87 0.15 3.87 8.51
N LEU A 88 -0.19 4.95 9.23
CA LEU A 88 0.76 6.02 9.61
C LEU A 88 1.41 6.75 8.42
N ALA A 89 0.69 6.84 7.30
CA ALA A 89 1.13 7.51 6.08
C ALA A 89 0.74 9.00 6.01
N GLY A 90 -0.06 9.54 6.94
CA GLY A 90 -0.62 10.90 6.83
C GLY A 90 0.35 12.06 7.08
N ALA A 91 1.66 11.83 7.10
CA ALA A 91 2.67 12.87 7.23
C ALA A 91 3.73 12.70 6.15
N TYR A 92 4.08 13.80 5.49
CA TYR A 92 5.06 13.91 4.39
C TYR A 92 4.71 13.15 3.10
N GLN A 93 3.99 12.03 3.14
CA GLN A 93 3.84 11.14 1.98
C GLN A 93 3.18 11.84 0.80
N ASP A 94 2.11 12.60 1.06
CA ASP A 94 1.34 13.31 0.02
C ASP A 94 2.13 14.52 -0.54
N THR A 95 3.06 15.09 0.23
CA THR A 95 3.81 16.30 -0.19
C THR A 95 5.08 15.98 -0.97
N ILE A 96 5.65 14.79 -0.74
CA ILE A 96 6.90 14.33 -1.38
C ILE A 96 6.58 13.21 -2.38
N GLU A 97 5.32 13.15 -2.85
CA GLU A 97 4.90 12.18 -3.85
C GLU A 97 5.69 12.38 -5.16
N MET A 98 5.86 11.28 -5.89
CA MET A 98 6.57 11.25 -7.16
C MET A 98 5.76 10.38 -8.12
N ASP A 99 5.39 10.92 -9.26
CA ASP A 99 4.58 10.23 -10.28
C ASP A 99 5.42 9.27 -11.13
N HIS A 100 6.09 8.33 -10.45
CA HIS A 100 6.93 7.35 -11.09
C HIS A 100 6.08 6.49 -12.03
N ASN A 101 6.55 6.30 -13.26
CA ASN A 101 5.81 5.64 -14.34
C ASN A 101 4.47 6.30 -14.70
N LEU A 102 4.30 7.60 -14.47
CA LEU A 102 3.03 8.31 -14.71
C LEU A 102 1.86 7.69 -13.91
N LEU A 103 2.17 7.19 -12.72
CA LEU A 103 1.17 6.84 -11.71
C LEU A 103 0.94 8.10 -10.88
N GLY A 104 -0.09 8.87 -11.25
CA GLY A 104 -0.45 10.12 -10.58
C GLY A 104 -1.23 9.92 -9.30
N ASP A 105 -1.79 11.02 -8.80
CA ASP A 105 -2.40 11.09 -7.48
C ASP A 105 -3.52 10.06 -7.25
N LEU A 106 -3.50 9.49 -6.05
CA LEU A 106 -4.56 8.61 -5.56
C LEU A 106 -5.79 9.42 -5.13
N PRO A 107 -6.99 8.82 -5.17
CA PRO A 107 -8.19 9.51 -4.68
C PRO A 107 -8.18 9.64 -3.15
N ASP A 108 -8.60 10.82 -2.68
CA ASP A 108 -8.71 11.14 -1.26
C ASP A 108 -10.15 11.09 -0.77
N VAL A 109 -10.34 10.43 0.38
CA VAL A 109 -11.64 10.27 1.01
C VAL A 109 -11.55 10.59 2.49
N GLU A 110 -12.46 11.43 2.97
CA GLU A 110 -12.67 11.69 4.39
C GLU A 110 -13.78 10.79 4.96
N LEU A 111 -13.48 10.16 6.09
CA LEU A 111 -14.43 9.40 6.89
C LEU A 111 -14.75 10.18 8.17
N ILE A 112 -16.01 10.54 8.36
CA ILE A 112 -16.47 11.36 9.48
C ILE A 112 -17.36 10.51 10.38
N LEU A 113 -16.98 10.37 11.66
CA LEU A 113 -17.84 9.83 12.70
C LEU A 113 -18.69 10.96 13.30
N LYS A 114 -20.00 10.90 13.10
CA LYS A 114 -20.94 11.90 13.63
C LYS A 114 -21.27 11.64 15.10
N GLU A 115 -21.82 12.66 15.76
CA GLU A 115 -22.24 12.58 17.17
C GLU A 115 -23.29 11.49 17.45
N ASP A 116 -24.07 11.10 16.44
CA ASP A 116 -25.07 10.03 16.51
C ASP A 116 -24.48 8.63 16.30
N ASN A 117 -23.15 8.49 16.27
CA ASN A 117 -22.40 7.27 15.94
C ASN A 117 -22.62 6.76 14.50
N SER A 118 -23.19 7.56 13.60
CA SER A 118 -23.23 7.24 12.17
C SER A 118 -21.94 7.67 11.46
N TRP A 119 -21.59 6.94 10.41
CA TRP A 119 -20.47 7.29 9.54
C TRP A 119 -20.97 8.09 8.33
N ALA A 120 -20.21 9.11 7.93
CA ALA A 120 -20.31 9.75 6.63
C ALA A 120 -18.99 9.62 5.88
N LEU A 121 -19.10 9.55 4.56
CA LEU A 121 -17.98 9.48 3.64
C LEU A 121 -18.08 10.67 2.70
N SER A 122 -16.98 11.42 2.56
CA SER A 122 -16.86 12.56 1.66
C SER A 122 -15.66 12.35 0.75
N TRP A 123 -15.87 12.43 -0.57
CA TRP A 123 -14.77 12.46 -1.53
C TRP A 123 -14.15 13.86 -1.51
N VAL A 124 -12.85 13.94 -1.25
CA VAL A 124 -12.10 15.21 -1.21
C VAL A 124 -11.54 15.49 -2.61
N THR A 125 -10.82 14.52 -3.15
CA THR A 125 -10.13 14.62 -4.44
C THR A 125 -10.30 13.32 -5.21
N GLY A 126 -10.54 13.41 -6.52
CA GLY A 126 -10.56 12.24 -7.40
C GLY A 126 -9.14 11.81 -7.78
N ALA A 127 -9.01 10.59 -8.31
CA ALA A 127 -7.73 10.13 -8.87
C ALA A 127 -7.34 11.00 -10.07
N GLU A 128 -6.05 11.21 -10.27
CA GLU A 128 -5.56 11.99 -11.40
C GLU A 128 -5.76 11.24 -12.72
N SER A 129 -6.17 11.98 -13.76
CA SER A 129 -6.32 11.41 -15.10
C SER A 129 -4.99 11.41 -15.85
N ILE A 130 -4.82 10.42 -16.74
CA ILE A 130 -3.66 10.37 -17.62
C ILE A 130 -3.53 11.62 -18.51
N GLU A 131 -4.64 12.26 -18.86
CA GLU A 131 -4.64 13.51 -19.64
C GLU A 131 -3.97 14.65 -18.88
N ASN A 132 -4.23 14.78 -17.58
CA ASN A 132 -3.60 15.80 -16.76
C ASN A 132 -2.10 15.53 -16.60
N LEU A 133 -1.74 14.31 -16.22
CA LEU A 133 -0.34 13.87 -16.12
C LEU A 133 0.47 14.17 -17.38
N LEU A 134 -0.09 13.86 -18.55
CA LEU A 134 0.56 14.13 -19.83
C LEU A 134 0.78 15.63 -20.05
N LYS A 135 -0.19 16.49 -19.71
CA LYS A 135 -0.03 17.95 -19.78
C LYS A 135 1.08 18.44 -18.86
N GLU A 136 1.18 17.90 -17.64
CA GLU A 136 2.22 18.29 -16.67
C GLU A 136 3.63 17.97 -17.13
N VAL A 137 3.83 16.83 -17.80
CA VAL A 137 5.13 16.47 -18.38
C VAL A 137 5.41 17.15 -19.74
N GLY A 138 4.54 18.07 -20.17
CA GLY A 138 4.75 18.93 -21.34
C GLY A 138 4.01 18.55 -22.61
N TYR A 139 3.12 17.55 -22.58
CA TYR A 139 2.27 17.17 -23.72
C TYR A 139 0.97 17.97 -23.78
N ALA A 140 1.09 19.30 -23.80
CA ALA A 140 -0.05 20.22 -23.74
C ALA A 140 -0.92 20.25 -25.02
N ASP A 141 -0.36 19.84 -26.17
CA ASP A 141 -0.98 19.99 -27.50
C ASP A 141 -1.04 18.67 -28.30
N ILE A 142 -1.02 17.50 -27.65
CA ILE A 142 -1.25 16.24 -28.35
C ILE A 142 -2.74 16.12 -28.66
N ASP A 143 -3.08 16.16 -29.94
CA ASP A 143 -4.37 15.71 -30.46
C ASP A 143 -4.43 14.17 -30.30
N VAL A 144 -4.99 13.71 -29.19
CA VAL A 144 -5.06 12.28 -28.80
C VAL A 144 -5.87 11.42 -29.77
N ASP A 145 -6.51 12.03 -30.76
CA ASP A 145 -7.21 11.33 -31.85
C ASP A 145 -6.26 10.78 -32.93
N TYR A 146 -4.97 11.12 -32.90
CA TYR A 146 -3.96 10.54 -33.81
C TYR A 146 -2.98 9.63 -33.06
N ASP A 147 -3.30 8.33 -33.00
CA ASP A 147 -2.37 7.30 -32.55
C ASP A 147 -1.52 6.80 -33.74
N PRO A 148 -0.21 7.09 -33.78
CA PRO A 148 0.66 6.70 -34.89
C PRO A 148 0.90 5.17 -34.98
N TYR A 149 0.50 4.40 -33.96
CA TYR A 149 0.63 2.94 -33.89
C TYR A 149 -0.68 2.19 -34.13
N MET A 150 -1.82 2.89 -34.15
CA MET A 150 -3.15 2.33 -34.47
C MET A 150 -3.61 2.73 -35.88
N ASN A 151 -2.74 2.52 -36.89
CA ASN A 151 -3.10 2.52 -38.31
C ASN A 151 -3.37 1.10 -38.82
#